data_AF-A0A6A0GYQ8-F1
#
_entry.id   AF-A0A6A0GYQ8-F1
#
_cell.length_a   1.000
_cell.length_b   1.000
_cell.length_c   1.000
_cell.angle_alpha   90.00
_cell.angle_beta   90.00
_cell.angle_gamma   90.00
#
_symmetry.space_group_name_H-M   'P 1'
#
loop_
_entity.id
_entity.type
_entity.pdbx_description
1 polymer ?
#
loop_
_entity_poly.entity_id
_entity_poly.type
_entity_poly.pdbx_seq_one_letter_code
_entity_poly.pdbx_strand_id
1 'polypeptide(L)'
;MLTLIFTHSRIILVCWVLGTVIGLLPLFGWHLECRLCLFTAVMDPSYLVFLYLTTIVGPGILMAFFYGHIFSVVIKQVRVTDIHHY
;
A
#
# COMPACT_ATOMS: atom_id res chain seq x y z
N MET A 1 1.48 10.30 23.81
CA MET A 1 2.42 9.18 23.62
C MET A 1 1.70 7.83 23.59
N LEU A 2 0.88 7.48 24.60
CA LEU A 2 0.04 6.26 24.57
C LEU A 2 -0.95 6.21 23.39
N THR A 3 -1.60 7.33 23.06
CA THR A 3 -2.55 7.42 21.93
C THR A 3 -1.89 7.17 20.57
N LEU A 4 -0.63 7.57 20.39
CA LEU A 4 0.14 7.29 19.16
C LEU A 4 0.49 5.81 19.05
N ILE A 5 0.92 5.15 20.12
CA ILE A 5 1.24 3.71 20.12
C ILE A 5 0.00 2.85 19.83
N PHE A 6 -1.14 3.15 20.48
CA PHE A 6 -2.41 2.48 20.17
C PHE A 6 -2.89 2.72 18.74
N THR A 7 -2.56 3.87 18.13
CA THR A 7 -2.91 4.17 16.73
C THR A 7 -2.03 3.39 15.75
N HIS A 8 -0.71 3.28 15.99
CA HIS A 8 0.20 2.53 15.12
C HIS A 8 -0.13 1.04 15.10
N SER A 9 -0.39 0.42 16.26
CA SER A 9 -0.76 -1.00 16.33
C SER A 9 -2.04 -1.32 15.56
N ARG A 10 -3.03 -0.40 15.58
CA ARG A 10 -4.28 -0.56 14.83
C ARG A 10 -4.07 -0.49 13.32
N ILE A 11 -3.20 0.39 12.85
CA ILE A 11 -2.87 0.52 11.42
C ILE A 11 -2.19 -0.77 10.93
N ILE A 12 -1.19 -1.26 11.67
CA ILE A 12 -0.47 -2.49 11.33
C ILE A 12 -1.44 -3.69 11.29
N LEU A 13 -2.32 -3.80 12.29
CA LEU A 13 -3.33 -4.86 12.35
C LEU A 13 -4.27 -4.81 11.14
N VAL A 14 -4.77 -3.63 10.78
CA VAL A 14 -5.67 -3.44 9.64
C VAL A 14 -4.96 -3.77 8.32
N CYS A 15 -3.72 -3.32 8.12
CA CYS A 15 -2.92 -3.66 6.95
C CYS A 15 -2.66 -5.18 6.84
N TRP A 16 -2.39 -5.83 7.97
CA TRP A 16 -2.22 -7.29 8.01
C TRP A 16 -3.50 -8.02 7.63
N VAL A 17 -4.63 -7.68 8.24
CA VAL A 17 -5.93 -8.31 7.95
C VAL A 17 -6.31 -8.09 6.49
N LEU A 18 -6.22 -6.85 5.98
CA LEU A 18 -6.48 -6.54 4.57
C LEU A 18 -5.57 -7.34 3.63
N GLY A 19 -4.26 -7.39 3.90
CA GLY A 19 -3.30 -8.17 3.12
C GLY A 19 -3.63 -9.66 3.10
N THR A 20 -4.00 -10.23 4.25
CA THR A 20 -4.39 -11.65 4.33
C THR A 20 -5.69 -11.94 3.59
N VAL A 21 -6.72 -11.09 3.73
CA VAL A 21 -8.00 -11.26 3.03
C VAL A 21 -7.80 -11.16 1.52
N ILE A 22 -7.07 -10.13 1.06
CA ILE A 22 -6.77 -9.93 -0.36
C ILE A 22 -5.92 -11.09 -0.90
N GLY A 23 -4.94 -11.60 -0.15
CA GLY A 23 -4.10 -12.72 -0.58
C GLY A 23 -4.80 -14.09 -0.59
N LEU A 24 -5.81 -14.27 0.26
CA LEU A 24 -6.60 -15.51 0.35
C LEU A 24 -7.83 -15.51 -0.56
N LEU A 25 -8.17 -14.39 -1.20
CA LEU A 25 -9.29 -14.28 -2.15
C LEU A 25 -9.32 -15.38 -3.24
N PRO A 26 -8.20 -15.85 -3.82
CA PRO A 26 -8.18 -16.94 -4.80
C PRO A 26 -8.70 -18.26 -4.22
N LEU A 27 -8.48 -18.50 -2.91
CA LEU A 27 -8.97 -19.69 -2.21
C LEU A 27 -10.47 -19.63 -1.91
N PHE A 28 -11.08 -18.44 -1.92
CA PHE A 28 -12.53 -18.26 -1.74
C PHE A 28 -13.35 -18.45 -3.03
N GLY A 29 -12.73 -18.93 -4.11
CA GLY A 29 -13.44 -19.36 -5.31
C GLY A 29 -13.18 -18.53 -6.57
N TRP A 30 -12.28 -17.55 -6.53
CA TRP A 30 -11.83 -16.84 -7.75
C TRP A 30 -10.68 -17.60 -8.42
N HIS A 31 -10.95 -18.84 -8.83
CA HIS A 31 -10.00 -19.75 -9.46
C HIS A 31 -10.60 -20.29 -10.78
N LEU A 32 -9.80 -20.38 -11.84
CA LEU A 32 -10.16 -21.17 -13.02
C LEU A 32 -9.75 -22.62 -12.82
N GLU A 33 -10.69 -23.57 -12.89
CA GLU A 33 -10.36 -25.00 -12.82
C GLU A 33 -9.31 -25.37 -13.88
N CYS A 34 -8.07 -25.60 -13.43
CA CYS A 34 -6.94 -25.92 -14.30
C CYS A 34 -6.17 -27.11 -13.74
N ARG A 35 -5.96 -28.13 -14.58
CA ARG A 35 -5.23 -29.37 -14.23
C ARG A 35 -3.72 -29.19 -14.10
N LEU A 36 -3.19 -28.01 -14.44
CA LEU A 36 -1.76 -27.70 -14.42
C LEU A 36 -1.46 -26.79 -13.23
N CYS A 37 -0.51 -27.17 -12.36
CA CYS A 37 -0.04 -26.35 -11.24
C CYS A 37 0.87 -25.20 -11.73
N LEU A 38 0.36 -24.34 -12.61
CA LEU A 38 1.03 -23.13 -13.04
C LEU A 38 0.30 -21.92 -12.47
N PHE A 39 1.03 -21.03 -11.80
CA PHE A 39 0.46 -19.84 -11.13
C PHE A 39 -0.45 -19.02 -12.05
N THR A 40 -0.05 -18.79 -13.30
CA THR A 40 -0.83 -18.06 -14.32
C THR A 40 -1.99 -18.86 -14.91
N ALA A 41 -2.01 -20.20 -14.74
CA ALA A 41 -3.13 -21.04 -15.18
C ALA A 41 -4.21 -21.17 -14.10
N VAL A 42 -3.82 -21.04 -12.83
CA VAL A 42 -4.70 -21.18 -11.66
C VAL A 42 -5.25 -19.82 -11.21
N MET A 43 -4.48 -18.73 -11.33
CA MET A 43 -4.95 -17.37 -11.05
C MET A 43 -5.57 -16.70 -12.28
N ASP A 44 -6.78 -16.19 -12.11
CA ASP A 44 -7.49 -15.40 -13.13
C ASP A 44 -6.72 -14.09 -13.45
N PRO A 45 -6.52 -13.74 -14.73
CA PRO A 45 -5.88 -12.49 -15.14
C PRO A 45 -6.56 -11.24 -14.56
N SER A 46 -7.87 -11.27 -14.38
CA SER A 46 -8.67 -10.18 -13.81
C SER A 46 -8.34 -9.96 -12.33
N TYR A 47 -8.06 -11.05 -11.61
CA TYR A 47 -7.64 -10.98 -10.21
C TYR A 47 -6.23 -10.38 -10.07
N LEU A 48 -5.30 -10.72 -10.96
CA LEU A 48 -3.97 -10.10 -11.00
C LEU A 48 -4.04 -8.59 -11.25
N VAL A 49 -4.93 -8.14 -12.14
CA VAL A 49 -5.17 -6.70 -12.38
C VAL A 49 -5.76 -6.01 -11.14
N PHE A 50 -6.74 -6.63 -10.49
CA PHE A 50 -7.31 -6.12 -9.24
C PHE A 50 -6.26 -6.00 -8.13
N LEU A 51 -5.41 -7.03 -7.97
CA LEU A 51 -4.29 -7.01 -7.03
C LEU A 51 -3.33 -5.86 -7.34
N TYR A 52 -2.93 -5.70 -8.59
CA TYR A 52 -2.02 -4.65 -9.01
C TYR A 52 -2.57 -3.27 -8.68
N LEU A 53 -3.83 -3.01 -9.04
CA LEU A 53 -4.47 -1.72 -8.76
C LEU A 53 -4.60 -1.46 -7.26
N THR A 54 -5.01 -2.46 -6.48
CA THR A 54 -5.32 -2.29 -5.05
C THR A 54 -4.08 -2.26 -4.17
N THR A 55 -3.06 -3.07 -4.47
CA THR A 55 -1.88 -3.24 -3.61
C THR A 55 -0.65 -2.47 -4.07
N ILE A 56 -0.57 -2.10 -5.34
CA ILE A 56 0.56 -1.35 -5.90
C ILE A 56 0.14 0.08 -6.23
N VAL A 57 -0.90 0.26 -7.06
CA VAL A 57 -1.30 1.60 -7.51
C VAL A 57 -1.92 2.41 -6.36
N GLY A 58 -2.82 1.81 -5.58
CA GLY A 58 -3.47 2.48 -4.44
C GLY A 58 -2.46 3.04 -3.42
N PRO A 59 -1.59 2.19 -2.83
CA PRO A 59 -0.54 2.64 -1.93
C PRO A 59 0.46 3.58 -2.60
N GLY A 60 0.76 3.38 -3.89
CA GLY A 60 1.65 4.25 -4.66
C GLY A 60 1.14 5.70 -4.75
N ILE A 61 -0.13 5.89 -5.08
CA ILE A 61 -0.76 7.23 -5.13
C ILE A 61 -0.79 7.86 -3.73
N LEU A 62 -1.14 7.07 -2.71
CA LEU A 62 -1.17 7.54 -1.33
C LEU A 62 0.21 8.05 -0.87
N MET A 63 1.26 7.28 -1.17
CA MET A 63 2.63 7.66 -0.87
C MET A 63 3.04 8.91 -1.66
N ALA A 64 2.74 8.97 -2.95
CA ALA A 64 3.06 10.13 -3.79
C ALA A 64 2.42 11.43 -3.25
N PHE A 65 1.16 11.37 -2.82
CA PHE A 65 0.47 12.50 -2.21
C PHE A 65 1.13 12.95 -0.90
N PHE A 66 1.38 12.02 0.03
CA PHE A 66 1.99 12.36 1.32
C PHE A 66 3.42 12.85 1.17
N TYR A 67 4.23 12.19 0.33
CA TYR A 67 5.61 12.63 0.08
C TYR A 67 5.66 13.98 -0.64
N GLY A 68 4.74 14.25 -1.57
CA GLY A 68 4.64 15.56 -2.21
C GLY A 68 4.36 16.68 -1.20
N HIS A 69 3.47 16.41 -0.25
CA HIS A 69 3.18 17.35 0.84
C HIS A 69 4.41 17.57 1.75
N ILE A 70 5.07 16.48 2.18
CA ILE A 70 6.28 16.55 3.01
C ILE A 70 7.37 17.36 2.30
N PHE A 71 7.66 17.04 1.04
CA PHE A 71 8.69 17.72 0.26
C PHE A 71 8.41 19.22 0.12
N SER A 72 7.15 19.58 -0.09
CA SER A 72 6.71 20.98 -0.15
C SER A 72 7.00 21.76 1.14
N VAL A 73 6.84 21.12 2.31
CA VAL A 73 7.15 21.73 3.61
C VAL A 73 8.66 21.79 3.83
N VAL A 74 9.39 20.72 3.50
CA VAL A 74 10.85 20.64 3.65
C VAL A 74 11.55 21.72 2.84
N ILE A 75 11.14 21.98 1.59
CA ILE A 75 11.72 23.07 0.78
C ILE A 75 11.57 24.43 1.46
N LYS A 76 10.42 24.69 2.11
CA LYS A 76 10.19 25.95 2.83
C LYS A 76 11.09 26.06 4.06
N GLN A 77 11.26 24.98 4.81
CA GLN A 77 12.14 24.93 5.99
C GLN A 77 13.62 25.11 5.61
N VAL A 78 14.06 24.48 4.51
CA VAL A 78 15.42 24.62 3.99
C VAL A 78 15.71 26.06 3.57
N ARG A 79 14.78 26.71 2.84
CA ARG A 79 14.94 28.11 2.41
C ARG A 79 15.06 29.09 3.58
N VAL A 80 14.29 28.90 4.65
CA VAL A 80 14.34 29.76 5.84
C VAL A 80 15.67 29.59 6.59
N THR A 81 16.17 28.36 6.68
CA THR A 81 17.44 28.06 7.35
C THR A 81 18.63 28.68 6.60
N ASP A 82 18.61 28.65 5.26
CA ASP A 82 19.65 29.24 4.41
C ASP A 82 19.76 30.77 4.59
N ILE A 83 18.62 31.48 4.64
CA ILE A 83 18.58 32.94 4.88
C ILE A 83 19.09 33.32 6.28
N HIS A 84 18.89 32.47 7.30
CA HIS A 84 19.36 32.78 8.66
C HIS A 84 20.88 32.56 8.82
N HIS A 85 21.52 31.87 7.87
CA HIS A 85 22.96 31.57 7.91
C HIS A 85 23.81 32.55 7.06
N TYR A 86 23.20 33.60 6.50
CA TYR A 86 23.84 34.73 5.81
C TYR A 86 23.56 36.03 6.56
#